data_AF-A0A947C9M5-F1
#
_entry.id   AF-A0A947C9M5-F1
#
_cell.length_a   1.000
_cell.length_b   1.000
_cell.length_c   1.000
_cell.angle_alpha   90.00
_cell.angle_beta   90.00
_cell.angle_gamma   90.00
#
_symmetry.space_group_name_H-M   'P 1'
#
loop_
_entity.id
_entity.type
_entity.pdbx_description
1 polymer ?
#
loop_
_entity_poly.entity_id
_entity_poly.type
_entity_poly.pdbx_seq_one_letter_code
_entity_poly.pdbx_strand_id
1 'polypeptide(L)' 'MSPRKFNIWRGDSRGGEFTEYDADVDEGMVVLDVLHRIQALQANDLAIRWNCKAGKCGSCSMEINGRPRLACMTR' A
#
# COMPACT_ATOMS: atom_id res chain seq x y z
N MET A 1 16.13 -4.61 -5.06
CA MET A 1 15.04 -4.73 -6.05
C MET A 1 14.75 -6.17 -6.38
N SER A 2 13.77 -6.75 -5.68
CA SER A 2 13.12 -7.99 -6.11
C SER A 2 11.67 -7.65 -6.47
N PRO A 3 11.22 -7.91 -7.70
CA PRO A 3 9.84 -7.65 -8.08
C PRO A 3 8.92 -8.54 -7.26
N ARG A 4 7.87 -7.95 -6.69
CA ARG A 4 6.81 -8.65 -5.97
C ARG A 4 5.44 -8.20 -6.47
N LYS A 5 4.50 -9.14 -6.42
CA LYS A 5 3.09 -8.90 -6.76
C LYS A 5 2.33 -8.39 -5.55
N PHE A 6 1.53 -7.36 -5.76
CA PHE A 6 0.64 -6.77 -4.78
C PHE A 6 -0.78 -6.75 -5.32
N ASN A 7 -1.71 -7.40 -4.61
CA ASN A 7 -3.13 -7.30 -4.88
C ASN A 7 -3.70 -6.18 -4.02
N ILE A 8 -4.09 -5.07 -4.66
CA ILE A 8 -4.58 -3.87 -3.99
C ILE A 8 -6.06 -3.69 -4.34
N TRP A 9 -6.89 -3.48 -3.32
CA TRP A 9 -8.30 -3.17 -3.52
C TRP A 9 -8.46 -1.82 -4.22
N ARG A 10 -9.13 -1.81 -5.37
CA ARG A 10 -9.50 -0.64 -6.14
C ARG A 10 -11.02 -0.54 -6.15
N GLY A 11 -11.55 0.58 -5.69
CA GLY A 11 -13.00 0.76 -5.64
C GLY A 11 -13.45 2.15 -5.22
N ASP A 12 -14.75 2.38 -5.37
CA ASP A 12 -15.45 3.59 -4.95
C ASP A 12 -16.67 3.20 -4.09
N SER A 13 -17.62 4.13 -3.91
CA SER A 13 -18.84 3.91 -3.14
C SER A 13 -19.79 2.85 -3.71
N ARG A 14 -19.57 2.37 -4.95
CA ARG A 14 -20.41 1.41 -5.66
C ARG A 14 -19.84 -0.01 -5.65
N GLY A 15 -18.61 -0.19 -5.19
CA GLY A 15 -17.93 -1.48 -5.15
C GLY A 15 -16.46 -1.38 -5.53
N GLY A 16 -15.82 -2.54 -5.67
CA GLY A 16 -14.42 -2.64 -6.06
C GLY A 16 -13.97 -4.06 -6.27
N GLU A 17 -12.72 -4.18 -6.70
CA GLU A 17 -12.06 -5.46 -6.96
C GLU A 17 -10.58 -5.35 -6.61
N PHE A 18 -9.91 -6.50 -6.48
CA PHE A 18 -8.46 -6.51 -6.34
C PHE A 18 -7.80 -6.37 -7.70
N THR A 19 -6.89 -5.41 -7.83
CA THR A 19 -6.02 -5.24 -9.00
C THR A 19 -4.59 -5.63 -8.63
N GLU A 20 -3.95 -6.40 -9.50
CA GLU A 20 -2.56 -6.82 -9.33
C GLU A 20 -1.58 -5.74 -9.84
N TYR A 21 -0.53 -5.48 -9.08
CA TYR A 21 0.57 -4.59 -9.44
C TYR A 21 1.90 -5.27 -9.16
N ASP A 22 2.86 -5.11 -10.06
CA ASP A 22 4.25 -5.53 -9.84
C ASP A 22 5.06 -4.34 -9.33
N ALA A 23 5.73 -4.49 -8.19
CA ALA A 23 6.59 -3.46 -7.65
C ALA A 23 7.89 -4.03 -7.11
N ASP A 24 8.99 -3.35 -7.41
CA ASP A 24 10.27 -3.66 -6.80
C ASP A 24 10.21 -3.36 -5.30
N VAL A 25 10.71 -4.30 -4.51
CA VAL A 25 10.91 -4.12 -3.07
C VAL A 25 12.40 -4.06 -2.77
N ASP A 26 12.77 -3.06 -1.98
CA ASP A 26 14.12 -2.82 -1.50
C ASP A 26 14.23 -3.10 -0.01
N GLU A 27 15.44 -3.36 0.47
CA GLU A 27 15.68 -3.62 1.89
C GLU A 27 15.23 -2.44 2.75
N GLY A 28 14.54 -2.73 3.84
CA GLY A 28 14.05 -1.72 4.78
C GLY A 28 12.72 -1.05 4.38
N MET A 29 12.22 -1.27 3.17
CA MET A 29 10.91 -0.78 2.76
C MET A 29 9.80 -1.35 3.63
N VAL A 30 8.80 -0.52 3.89
CA VAL A 30 7.52 -0.92 4.47
C VAL A 30 6.44 -0.90 3.39
N VAL A 31 5.28 -1.52 3.65
CA VAL A 31 4.16 -1.57 2.69
C VAL A 31 3.77 -0.19 2.19
N LEU A 32 3.81 0.85 3.04
CA LEU A 32 3.52 2.22 2.61
C LEU A 32 4.49 2.72 1.51
N ASP A 33 5.77 2.33 1.55
CA ASP A 33 6.75 2.72 0.52
C ASP A 33 6.39 2.09 -0.84
N VAL A 34 5.99 0.82 -0.83
CA VAL A 34 5.54 0.11 -2.03
C VAL A 34 4.27 0.75 -2.60
N LEU A 35 3.29 1.06 -1.74
CA LEU A 35 2.05 1.73 -2.16
C LEU A 35 2.33 3.09 -2.83
N HIS A 36 3.26 3.88 -2.29
CA HIS A 36 3.68 5.13 -2.93
C HIS A 36 4.39 4.91 -4.27
N ARG A 37 5.22 3.87 -4.38
CA ARG A 37 5.88 3.52 -5.65
C ARG A 37 4.85 3.13 -6.72
N ILE A 38 3.88 2.28 -6.37
CA ILE A 38 2.79 1.90 -7.28
C ILE A 38 1.96 3.13 -7.67
N GLN A 39 1.60 3.97 -6.70
CA GLN A 39 0.86 5.21 -6.95
C GLN A 39 1.62 6.13 -7.93
N ALA A 40 2.92 6.34 -7.71
CA ALA A 40 3.70 7.26 -8.52
C ALA A 40 3.94 6.76 -9.96
N LEU A 41 4.13 5.44 -10.13
CA LEU A 41 4.63 4.88 -11.40
C LEU A 41 3.58 4.16 -12.24
N GLN A 42 2.52 3.65 -11.63
CA GLN A 42 1.56 2.75 -12.30
C GLN A 42 0.11 3.18 -12.12
N ALA A 43 -0.25 3.78 -10.98
CA ALA A 43 -1.63 4.09 -10.65
C ALA A 43 -1.76 5.41 -9.88
N ASN A 44 -1.62 6.54 -10.60
CA ASN A 44 -1.61 7.89 -10.01
C ASN A 44 -2.93 8.25 -9.30
N ASP A 45 -4.01 7.56 -9.64
CA ASP A 45 -5.33 7.66 -9.05
C ASP A 45 -5.54 6.75 -7.81
N LEU A 46 -4.50 6.01 -7.37
CA LEU A 46 -4.57 5.17 -6.18
C LEU A 46 -4.79 6.02 -4.92
N ALA A 47 -5.95 5.90 -4.29
CA ALA A 47 -6.24 6.61 -3.04
C ALA A 47 -5.54 5.94 -1.84
N ILE A 48 -4.67 6.68 -1.14
CA ILE A 48 -3.96 6.21 0.06
C ILE A 48 -4.03 7.29 1.13
N ARG A 49 -4.50 6.95 2.33
CA ARG A 49 -4.36 7.81 3.51
C ARG A 49 -3.05 7.51 4.22
N TRP A 50 -2.27 8.55 4.47
CA TRP A 50 -1.01 8.48 5.20
C TRP A 50 -0.66 9.86 5.77
N ASN A 51 0.27 9.89 6.73
CA ASN A 51 0.80 11.14 7.27
C ASN A 51 2.19 10.92 7.92
N CYS A 52 2.24 10.52 9.19
CA CYS A 52 3.49 10.57 9.98
C CYS A 52 4.63 9.62 9.57
N LYS A 53 4.33 8.52 8.85
CA LYS A 53 5.27 7.40 8.56
C LYS A 53 6.09 6.90 9.78
N ALA A 54 5.56 7.07 10.99
CA ALA A 54 6.28 6.79 12.25
C ALA A 54 5.48 5.90 13.22
N GLY A 55 4.38 5.30 12.75
CA GLY A 55 3.55 4.41 13.57
C GLY A 55 2.78 5.11 14.70
N LYS A 56 2.56 6.44 14.63
CA LYS A 56 1.90 7.21 15.71
C LYS A 56 0.47 7.66 15.39
N CYS A 57 0.23 8.18 14.20
CA CYS A 57 -1.06 8.82 13.86
C CYS A 57 -2.20 7.86 13.49
N GLY A 58 -1.89 6.59 13.17
CA GLY A 58 -2.89 5.63 12.69
C GLY A 58 -3.46 5.89 11.28
N SER A 59 -3.07 6.97 10.59
CA SER A 59 -3.69 7.36 9.30
C SER A 59 -3.51 6.35 8.17
N CYS A 60 -2.48 5.50 8.23
CA CYS A 60 -2.20 4.43 7.25
C CYS A 60 -2.63 3.04 7.73
N SER A 61 -3.65 2.99 8.60
CA SER A 61 -4.26 1.72 9.01
C SER A 61 -5.00 1.09 7.83
N MET A 62 -4.74 -0.17 7.56
CA MET A 62 -5.41 -0.95 6.52
C MET A 62 -5.30 -2.45 6.82
N GLU A 63 -6.08 -3.26 6.11
CA GLU A 63 -5.90 -4.71 6.14
C GLU A 63 -4.75 -5.09 5.22
N ILE A 64 -3.77 -5.83 5.77
CA ILE A 64 -2.62 -6.35 5.02
C ILE A 64 -2.60 -7.86 5.26
N ASN A 65 -2.83 -8.63 4.19
CA ASN A 65 -2.89 -10.10 4.22
C ASN A 65 -3.87 -10.62 5.31
N GLY A 66 -5.09 -10.07 5.34
CA GLY A 66 -6.15 -10.49 6.27
C GLY A 66 -5.98 -10.00 7.71
N ARG A 67 -5.03 -9.09 7.98
CA ARG A 67 -4.76 -8.57 9.33
C ARG A 67 -4.77 -7.04 9.34
N PRO A 68 -5.48 -6.40 10.29
CA PRO A 68 -5.38 -4.95 10.50
C PRO A 68 -3.96 -4.56 10.94
N ARG A 69 -3.32 -3.66 10.18
CA ARG A 69 -1.92 -3.28 10.36
C ARG A 69 -1.72 -1.81 10.00
N LEU A 70 -0.63 -1.22 10.48
CA LEU A 70 -0.14 0.07 9.98
C LEU A 70 0.79 -0.18 8.80
N ALA A 71 0.45 0.35 7.62
CA ALA A 71 1.28 0.17 6.42
C ALA A 71 2.70 0.74 6.59
N CYS A 72 2.86 1.81 7.38
CA CYS A 72 4.18 2.38 7.68
C CYS A 72 5.04 1.57 8.66
N MET A 73 4.49 0.52 9.27
CA MET A 73 5.19 -0.34 10.25
C MET A 73 5.25 -1.81 9.80
N THR A 74 4.77 -2.12 8.60
CA THR A 74 4.67 -3.51 8.10
C THR A 74 5.69 -3.74 7.01
N ARG A 75 6.50 -4.78 7.18
CA ARG A 75 7.51 -5.27 6.23
C ARG A 75 7.10 -6.64 5.71
#